data_AF-A0A3D2BBB7-F1
#
_entry.id   AF-A0A3D2BBB7-F1
#
_cell.length_a   1.000
_cell.length_b   1.000
_cell.length_c   1.000
_cell.angle_alpha   90.00
_cell.angle_beta   90.00
_cell.angle_gamma   90.00
#
_symmetry.space_group_name_H-M   'P 1'
#
loop_
_entity.id
_entity.type
_entity.pdbx_description
1 polymer ?
#
loop_
_entity_poly.entity_id
_entity_poly.type
_entity_poly.pdbx_seq_one_letter_code
_entity_poly.pdbx_strand_id
1 'polypeptide(L)' 'MLFGSADETLAAYKTTETSEEQLQLKSEIDYLLTLSLSDNELQDILLNEIDCSYYYLNEWPSSEEWLKHISKQIK' A
#
# COMPACT_ATOMS: atom_id res chain seq x y z
N MET A 1 11.79 -3.31 13.33
CA MET A 1 10.42 -3.00 12.87
C MET A 1 9.67 -2.42 14.07
N LEU A 2 9.14 -1.20 13.96
CA LEU A 2 8.53 -0.47 15.09
C LEU A 2 7.11 -0.95 15.43
N PHE A 3 6.37 -1.42 14.43
CA PHE A 3 4.93 -1.67 14.53
C PHE A 3 4.54 -3.16 14.38
N GLY A 4 5.50 -4.08 14.36
CA GLY A 4 5.23 -5.50 14.12
C GLY A 4 5.14 -5.83 12.63
N SER A 5 4.19 -6.69 12.25
CA SER A 5 3.88 -7.10 10.88
C SER A 5 3.38 -5.95 9.98
N ALA A 6 3.25 -6.22 8.69
CA ALA A 6 2.70 -5.25 7.73
C ALA A 6 1.26 -4.86 8.10
N ASP A 7 0.42 -5.81 8.52
CA ASP A 7 -0.95 -5.53 8.95
C ASP A 7 -1.01 -4.73 10.26
N GLU A 8 -0.11 -5.01 11.21
CA GLU A 8 -0.02 -4.21 12.45
C GLU A 8 0.49 -2.78 12.16
N THR A 9 1.37 -2.62 11.16
CA THR A 9 1.80 -1.31 10.66
C THR A 9 0.63 -0.53 10.04
N LEU A 10 -0.19 -1.19 9.22
CA LEU A 10 -1.42 -0.58 8.65
C LEU A 10 -2.44 -0.24 9.73
N ALA A 11 -2.59 -1.08 10.76
CA ALA A 11 -3.47 -0.81 11.90
C ALA A 11 -2.99 0.42 12.69
N ALA A 12 -1.68 0.52 12.94
CA ALA A 12 -1.08 1.68 13.60
C ALA A 12 -1.30 2.97 12.80
N TYR A 13 -1.10 2.94 11.47
CA TYR A 13 -1.40 4.05 10.57
C TYR A 13 -2.87 4.47 10.66
N LYS A 14 -3.80 3.51 10.55
CA LYS A 14 -5.25 3.76 10.63
C LYS A 14 -5.71 4.39 11.94
N THR A 15 -5.05 4.06 13.05
CA THR A 15 -5.36 4.62 14.37
C THR A 15 -4.74 5.99 14.58
N THR A 16 -3.57 6.25 13.99
CA THR A 16 -2.80 7.48 14.20
C THR A 16 -3.25 8.60 13.27
N GLU A 17 -3.47 8.29 12.00
CA GLU A 17 -3.73 9.28 10.97
C GLU A 17 -5.19 9.69 10.88
N THR A 18 -5.41 10.91 10.37
CA THR A 18 -6.75 11.47 10.21
C THR A 18 -7.55 10.74 9.12
N SER A 19 -8.88 10.88 9.16
CA SER A 19 -9.73 10.35 8.08
C SER A 19 -9.41 10.99 6.72
N GLU A 20 -9.01 12.25 6.69
CA GLU A 20 -8.66 12.94 5.43
C GLU A 20 -7.39 12.34 4.82
N GLU A 21 -6.38 12.09 5.65
CA GLU A 21 -5.14 11.42 5.23
C GLU A 21 -5.41 10.01 4.69
N GLN A 22 -6.27 9.24 5.39
CA GLN A 22 -6.67 7.91 4.93
C GLN A 22 -7.42 7.94 3.59
N LEU A 23 -8.28 8.94 3.37
CA LEU A 23 -9.00 9.13 2.11
C LEU A 23 -8.08 9.55 0.95
N GLN A 24 -7.07 10.37 1.23
CA GLN A 24 -6.05 10.75 0.24
C GLN A 24 -5.23 9.53 -0.18
N LEU A 25 -4.71 8.75 0.77
CA LEU A 25 -4.03 7.48 0.48
C LEU A 25 -4.90 6.55 -0.36
N LYS A 26 -6.18 6.39 -0.01
CA LYS A 26 -7.11 5.56 -0.77
C LYS A 26 -7.26 6.04 -2.22
N SER A 27 -7.35 7.36 -2.41
CA SER A 27 -7.47 7.98 -3.74
C SER A 27 -6.21 7.79 -4.59
N GLU A 28 -5.03 7.85 -3.97
CA GLU A 28 -3.76 7.58 -4.65
C GLU A 28 -3.63 6.12 -5.06
N ILE A 29 -4.04 5.19 -4.19
CA ILE A 29 -4.10 3.76 -4.54
C ILE A 29 -5.05 3.53 -5.70
N ASP A 30 -6.27 4.10 -5.63
CA ASP A 30 -7.26 3.96 -6.70
C ASP A 30 -6.72 4.54 -8.02
N TYR A 31 -6.01 5.68 -7.98
CA TYR A 31 -5.36 6.25 -9.16
C TYR A 31 -4.34 5.29 -9.76
N LEU A 32 -3.41 4.75 -8.97
CA LEU A 32 -2.41 3.79 -9.45
C LEU A 32 -3.06 2.55 -10.09
N LEU A 33 -4.13 2.03 -9.48
CA LEU A 33 -4.88 0.90 -10.01
C LEU A 33 -5.59 1.21 -11.34
N THR A 34 -5.99 2.47 -11.59
CA THR A 34 -6.63 2.86 -12.86
C THR A 34 -5.64 3.01 -14.02
N LEU A 35 -4.35 3.26 -13.74
CA LEU A 35 -3.32 3.43 -14.78
C LEU A 35 -3.06 2.14 -15.58
N SER A 36 -3.54 0.98 -15.12
CA SER A 36 -3.40 -0.31 -15.80
C SER A 36 -1.94 -0.64 -16.15
N LEU A 37 -1.02 -0.27 -15.25
CA LEU A 37 0.40 -0.56 -15.34
C LEU A 37 0.63 -2.08 -15.29
N SER A 38 1.73 -2.53 -15.89
CA SER A 38 2.19 -3.89 -15.65
C SER A 38 2.65 -4.06 -14.20
N ASP A 39 2.60 -5.29 -13.68
CA ASP A 39 2.98 -5.54 -12.29
C ASP A 39 4.44 -5.15 -11.99
N ASN A 40 5.35 -5.30 -12.98
CA ASN A 40 6.75 -4.90 -12.85
C ASN A 40 6.91 -3.37 -12.73
N GLU A 41 6.14 -2.59 -13.49
CA GLU A 41 6.18 -1.12 -13.41
C GLU A 41 5.62 -0.65 -12.07
N LEU A 42 4.50 -1.24 -11.63
CA LEU A 42 3.92 -0.91 -10.33
C LEU A 42 4.86 -1.32 -9.19
N GLN A 43 5.55 -2.45 -9.32
CA GLN A 43 6.58 -2.87 -8.37
C GLN A 43 7.74 -1.90 -8.29
N ASP A 44 8.24 -1.42 -9.43
CA ASP A 44 9.35 -0.45 -9.47
C ASP A 44 8.97 0.86 -8.76
N ILE A 45 7.75 1.35 -9.00
CA ILE A 45 7.20 2.52 -8.31
C ILE A 45 7.17 2.29 -6.80
N LEU A 46 6.58 1.17 -6.33
CA LEU A 46 6.37 0.94 -4.90
C LEU A 46 7.68 0.67 -4.15
N LEU A 47 8.57 -0.15 -4.72
CA LEU A 47 9.79 -0.58 -4.04
C LEU A 47 10.98 0.36 -4.26
N ASN A 48 11.08 1.04 -5.40
CA ASN A 48 12.27 1.82 -5.76
C ASN A 48 12.00 3.32 -5.82
N GLU A 49 10.86 3.77 -6.34
CA GLU A 49 10.56 5.22 -6.40
C GLU A 49 10.01 5.74 -5.06
N ILE A 50 9.07 5.02 -4.46
CA ILE A 50 8.48 5.33 -3.13
C ILE A 50 9.36 4.79 -1.99
N ASP A 51 10.29 3.89 -2.31
CA ASP A 51 11.24 3.29 -1.36
C ASP A 51 10.55 2.52 -0.23
N CYS A 52 9.53 1.71 -0.57
CA CYS A 52 8.87 0.86 0.41
C CYS A 52 9.82 -0.23 0.92
N SER A 53 10.21 -0.12 2.20
CA SER A 53 11.12 -1.08 2.83
C SER A 53 10.49 -2.46 3.10
N TYR A 54 9.17 -2.59 2.97
CA TYR A 54 8.47 -3.87 3.13
C TYR A 54 8.39 -4.59 1.79
N TYR A 55 9.18 -5.66 1.64
CA TYR A 55 9.18 -6.49 0.43
C TYR A 55 7.94 -7.39 0.37
N TYR A 56 6.81 -6.80 -0.02
CA TYR A 56 5.47 -7.41 0.00
C TYR A 56 5.33 -8.65 -0.90
N LEU A 57 6.19 -8.83 -1.91
CA LEU A 57 6.15 -9.98 -2.82
C LEU A 57 6.44 -11.33 -2.15
N ASN A 58 6.92 -11.33 -0.90
CA ASN A 58 7.01 -12.56 -0.11
C ASN A 58 5.65 -13.08 0.35
N GLU A 59 4.63 -12.21 0.43
CA GLU A 59 3.31 -12.53 0.97
C GLU A 59 2.18 -12.32 -0.04
N TRP A 60 2.41 -11.48 -1.06
CA TRP A 60 1.40 -11.10 -2.04
C TRP A 60 1.82 -11.50 -3.46
N PRO A 61 0.89 -12.03 -4.27
CA PRO A 61 1.20 -12.53 -5.61
C PRO A 61 1.41 -11.42 -6.65
N SER A 62 1.02 -10.18 -6.36
CA SER A 62 1.20 -9.01 -7.21
C SER A 62 1.13 -7.72 -6.39
N SER A 63 1.66 -6.65 -6.95
CA SER A 63 1.57 -5.29 -6.41
C SER A 63 0.11 -4.82 -6.35
N GLU A 64 -0.69 -5.16 -7.35
CA GLU A 64 -2.12 -4.85 -7.40
C GLU A 64 -2.89 -5.49 -6.22
N GLU A 65 -2.66 -6.77 -5.93
CA GLU A 65 -3.37 -7.44 -4.84
C GLU A 65 -2.95 -6.89 -3.47
N TRP A 66 -1.69 -6.51 -3.31
CA TRP A 66 -1.22 -5.83 -2.10
C TRP A 66 -1.85 -4.44 -1.92
N LEU A 67 -1.91 -3.63 -2.98
CA LEU A 67 -2.58 -2.32 -2.94
C LEU A 67 -4.08 -2.43 -2.63
N LYS A 68 -4.77 -3.39 -3.25
CA LYS A 68 -6.18 -3.70 -2.94
C LYS A 68 -6.36 -4.11 -1.47
N HIS A 69 -5.41 -4.85 -0.91
CA HIS A 69 -5.43 -5.21 0.50
C HIS A 69 -5.31 -3.98 1.39
N ILE A 70 -4.35 -3.08 1.12
CA ILE A 70 -4.21 -1.80 1.86
C ILE A 70 -5.51 -1.00 1.77
N SER A 71 -6.08 -0.82 0.58
CA SER A 71 -7.31 -0.05 0.37
C SER A 71 -8.52 -0.63 1.13
N LYS A 72 -8.58 -1.94 1.36
CA LYS A 72 -9.63 -2.58 2.19
C LYS A 72 -9.42 -2.36 3.69
N GLN A 73 -8.20 -2.13 4.13
CA GLN A 73 -7.85 -1.96 5.54
C GLN A 73 -8.08 -0.51 6.02
N ILE A 74 -7.95 0.49 5.14
CA ILE A 74 -8.15 1.92 5.44
C ILE A 74 -9.61 2.38 5.23
N LYS A 75 -10.05 3.41 5.95
CA LYS A 75 -11.45 3.90 5.95
C LYS A 75 -11.83 4.66 4.69
#